data_AF-A0AAV6B6D1-F1
#
_entry.id   AF-A0AAV6B6D1-F1
#
_cell.length_a   1.000
_cell.length_b   1.000
_cell.length_c   1.000
_cell.angle_alpha   90.00
_cell.angle_beta   90.00
_cell.angle_gamma   90.00
#
_symmetry.space_group_name_H-M   'P 1'
#
loop_
_entity.id
_entity.type
_entity.pdbx_description
1 polymer ?
#
loop_
_entity_poly.entity_id
_entity_poly.type
_entity_poly.pdbx_seq_one_letter_code
_entity_poly.pdbx_strand_id
1 'polypeptide(L)'
;PNGQIYSPTHPTNDWHIVELLVSLLNTNDARTLTSINTTSFNAWAATLAGLTTLSNAIANPFPGQPAQYETNIITADAPQVAAIVDSIQRIRISLRGGYFHSIMELLRVPELSSASPWLNLTGFPSNYGMTDEGYEVLPSELLSRVRADPVGTVTQSNNTVELRFIAFDNYAYRVEGTSDFATWTTVSEPHYSTNGVFTLPVSTGADRRFFRARLLP
;
A
#
# COMPACT_ATOMS: atom_id res chain seq x y z
N PRO A 1 -41.82 11.72 -5.52
CA PRO A 1 -40.51 11.89 -6.17
C PRO A 1 -39.46 12.18 -5.09
N ASN A 2 -38.94 11.11 -4.50
CA ASN A 2 -38.09 11.20 -3.32
C ASN A 2 -36.66 10.92 -3.78
N GLY A 3 -35.96 12.00 -4.17
CA GLY A 3 -34.57 11.97 -4.60
C GLY A 3 -33.64 11.64 -3.43
N GLN A 4 -33.60 10.37 -3.05
CA GLN A 4 -32.48 9.85 -2.29
C GLN A 4 -31.29 9.83 -3.24
N ILE A 5 -30.37 10.77 -3.06
CA ILE A 5 -29.03 10.67 -3.62
C ILE A 5 -28.33 9.58 -2.80
N TYR A 6 -28.56 8.33 -3.18
CA TYR A 6 -27.68 7.23 -2.81
C TYR A 6 -26.33 7.55 -3.47
N SER A 7 -25.24 7.59 -2.70
CA SER A 7 -23.90 7.49 -3.30
C SER A 7 -23.83 6.09 -3.91
N PRO A 8 -23.90 5.92 -5.25
CA PRO A 8 -24.05 4.60 -5.87
C PRO A 8 -22.73 3.81 -5.87
N THR A 9 -21.62 4.47 -5.55
CA THR A 9 -20.27 3.95 -5.62
C THR A 9 -19.75 3.72 -4.21
N HIS A 10 -19.46 2.45 -3.91
CA HIS A 10 -18.73 2.06 -2.71
C HIS A 10 -17.25 1.96 -3.12
N PRO A 11 -16.36 2.81 -2.59
CA PRO A 11 -15.00 3.02 -3.11
C PRO A 11 -14.15 1.74 -3.16
N THR A 12 -14.47 0.73 -2.34
CA THR A 12 -13.79 -0.57 -2.34
C THR A 12 -13.92 -1.35 -3.66
N ASN A 13 -14.94 -1.06 -4.48
CA ASN A 13 -15.23 -1.82 -5.69
C ASN A 13 -14.36 -1.38 -6.88
N ASP A 14 -13.87 -0.14 -6.87
CA ASP A 14 -13.12 0.45 -8.00
C ASP A 14 -11.60 0.33 -7.86
N TRP A 15 -11.11 -0.14 -6.70
CA TRP A 15 -9.67 -0.26 -6.44
C TRP A 15 -8.94 -1.13 -7.47
N HIS A 16 -9.60 -2.11 -8.10
CA HIS A 16 -8.95 -2.96 -9.10
C HIS A 16 -8.49 -2.18 -10.34
N ILE A 17 -9.24 -1.15 -10.74
CA ILE A 17 -8.86 -0.24 -11.83
C ILE A 17 -7.71 0.67 -11.36
N VAL A 18 -7.74 1.09 -10.10
CA VAL A 18 -6.71 1.94 -9.47
C VAL A 18 -5.35 1.24 -9.43
N GLU A 19 -5.27 -0.06 -9.14
CA GLU A 19 -3.99 -0.80 -9.17
C GLU A 19 -3.31 -0.76 -10.54
N LEU A 20 -4.09 -1.05 -11.59
CA LEU A 20 -3.60 -0.99 -12.97
C LEU A 20 -3.16 0.43 -13.33
N LEU A 21 -3.97 1.45 -13.00
CA LEU A 21 -3.60 2.84 -13.27
C LEU A 21 -2.39 3.30 -12.48
N VAL A 22 -2.28 3.00 -11.19
CA VAL A 22 -1.17 3.46 -10.34
C VAL A 22 0.14 2.82 -10.78
N SER A 23 0.13 1.53 -11.14
CA SER A 23 1.31 0.87 -11.69
C SER A 23 1.78 1.48 -13.02
N LEU A 24 0.88 2.11 -13.78
CA LEU A 24 1.16 2.76 -15.06
C LEU A 24 1.48 4.25 -14.94
N LEU A 25 0.89 4.95 -13.96
CA LEU A 25 0.90 6.41 -13.85
C LEU A 25 1.83 6.93 -12.76
N ASN A 26 2.23 6.09 -11.79
CA ASN A 26 3.22 6.50 -10.81
C ASN A 26 4.61 6.48 -11.45
N THR A 27 5.05 7.64 -11.93
CA THR A 27 6.37 7.87 -12.54
C THR A 27 7.43 8.33 -11.55
N ASN A 28 7.10 8.36 -10.25
CA ASN A 28 8.06 8.73 -9.21
C ASN A 28 9.19 7.70 -9.13
N ASP A 29 10.38 8.16 -8.73
CA ASP A 29 11.53 7.28 -8.55
C ASP A 29 11.21 6.23 -7.47
N ALA A 30 11.21 4.95 -7.86
CA ALA A 30 10.87 3.84 -6.98
C ALA A 30 11.74 3.81 -5.71
N ARG A 31 12.97 4.35 -5.74
CA ARG A 31 13.86 4.45 -4.58
C ARG A 31 13.38 5.44 -3.51
N THR A 32 12.59 6.44 -3.92
CA THR A 32 12.10 7.51 -3.04
C THR A 32 10.74 7.18 -2.43
N LEU A 33 10.02 6.22 -3.01
CA LEU A 33 8.74 5.74 -2.48
C LEU A 33 8.92 4.97 -1.17
N THR A 34 7.83 4.77 -0.45
CA THR A 34 7.80 3.90 0.73
C THR A 34 7.34 2.51 0.32
N SER A 35 8.08 1.48 0.74
CA SER A 35 7.62 0.09 0.60
C SER A 35 6.35 -0.12 1.43
N ILE A 36 5.30 -0.69 0.82
CA ILE A 36 4.06 -1.04 1.52
C ILE A 36 4.29 -2.09 2.63
N ASN A 37 5.44 -2.76 2.68
CA ASN A 37 5.76 -3.74 3.71
C ASN A 37 6.74 -3.22 4.77
N THR A 38 7.05 -1.92 4.78
CA THR A 38 7.86 -1.36 5.86
C THR A 38 7.18 -1.58 7.23
N THR A 39 7.96 -2.03 8.19
CA THR A 39 7.55 -2.19 9.60
C THR A 39 7.86 -0.95 10.43
N SER A 40 8.57 0.03 9.85
CA SER A 40 8.98 1.25 10.56
C SER A 40 7.80 2.20 10.69
N PHE A 41 7.43 2.49 11.94
CA PHE A 41 6.47 3.55 12.26
C PHE A 41 6.91 4.90 11.67
N ASN A 42 8.18 5.26 11.87
CA ASN A 42 8.71 6.54 11.39
C ASN A 42 8.69 6.65 9.86
N ALA A 43 8.89 5.54 9.14
CA ALA A 43 8.76 5.53 7.69
C ALA A 43 7.32 5.86 7.29
N TRP A 44 6.33 5.15 7.87
CA TRP A 44 4.92 5.41 7.58
C TRP A 44 4.46 6.82 7.99
N ALA A 45 4.87 7.30 9.16
CA ALA A 45 4.54 8.63 9.63
C ALA A 45 5.10 9.70 8.66
N ALA A 46 6.33 9.51 8.16
CA ALA A 46 6.91 10.38 7.14
C ALA A 46 6.19 10.28 5.78
N THR A 47 5.75 9.08 5.38
CA THR A 47 4.96 8.87 4.15
C THR A 47 3.64 9.65 4.20
N LEU A 48 2.94 9.56 5.33
CA LEU A 48 1.62 10.16 5.55
C LEU A 48 1.70 11.67 5.79
N ALA A 49 2.80 12.16 6.37
CA ALA A 49 2.98 13.57 6.62
C ALA A 49 2.92 14.41 5.33
N GLY A 50 2.16 15.50 5.36
CA GLY A 50 1.96 16.37 4.21
C GLY A 50 0.99 15.82 3.16
N LEU A 51 0.34 14.67 3.39
CA LEU A 51 -0.81 14.25 2.58
C LEU A 51 -2.06 15.05 2.99
N THR A 52 -2.95 15.24 2.02
CA THR A 52 -4.24 15.89 2.24
C THR A 52 -5.29 14.86 2.70
N THR A 53 -6.15 15.26 3.63
CA THR A 53 -7.33 14.48 4.07
C THR A 53 -8.53 15.39 4.19
N LEU A 54 -9.72 14.79 4.21
CA LEU A 54 -10.98 15.50 4.41
C LEU A 54 -11.61 15.12 5.76
N SER A 55 -12.25 16.09 6.40
CA SER A 55 -13.04 15.87 7.61
C SER A 55 -14.44 16.45 7.45
N ASN A 56 -15.46 15.66 7.76
CA ASN A 56 -16.87 16.02 7.63
C ASN A 56 -17.44 16.40 9.00
N ALA A 57 -17.07 17.58 9.50
CA ALA A 57 -17.50 18.09 10.81
C ALA A 57 -18.75 19.01 10.73
N ILE A 58 -19.74 18.66 9.90
CA ILE A 58 -20.99 19.44 9.84
C ILE A 58 -21.74 19.27 11.17
N ALA A 59 -21.97 20.38 11.88
CA ALA A 59 -22.61 20.35 13.20
C ALA A 59 -24.09 19.89 13.16
N ASN A 60 -24.82 20.17 12.07
CA ASN A 60 -26.26 19.90 11.93
C ASN A 60 -26.65 19.55 10.47
N PRO A 61 -26.19 18.43 9.91
CA PRO A 61 -26.55 18.05 8.54
C PRO A 61 -28.04 17.70 8.43
N PHE A 62 -28.70 18.12 7.34
CA PHE A 62 -30.09 17.75 7.03
C PHE A 62 -30.22 17.11 5.64
N PRO A 63 -31.26 16.28 5.40
CA PRO A 63 -31.43 15.59 4.12
C PRO A 63 -31.48 16.56 2.93
N GLY A 64 -30.65 16.30 1.91
CA GLY A 64 -30.55 17.13 0.70
C GLY A 64 -29.51 18.25 0.76
N GLN A 65 -28.80 18.41 1.88
CA GLN A 65 -27.64 19.30 1.96
C GLN A 65 -26.42 18.64 1.28
N PRO A 66 -25.65 19.37 0.45
CA PRO A 66 -24.39 18.88 -0.07
C PRO A 66 -23.41 18.52 1.06
N ALA A 67 -22.60 17.49 0.87
CA ALA A 67 -21.47 17.20 1.75
C ALA A 67 -20.53 18.41 1.81
N GLN A 68 -20.04 18.71 3.00
CA GLN A 68 -19.05 19.75 3.23
C GLN A 68 -17.87 19.13 3.97
N TYR A 69 -16.68 19.41 3.46
CA TYR A 69 -15.44 18.90 3.99
C TYR A 69 -14.51 20.05 4.36
N GLU A 70 -13.82 19.88 5.47
CA GLU A 70 -12.64 20.66 5.80
C GLU A 70 -11.40 19.88 5.37
N THR A 71 -10.54 20.55 4.61
CA THR A 71 -9.26 20.01 4.16
C THR A 71 -8.23 20.10 5.28
N ASN A 72 -7.59 18.99 5.60
CA ASN A 72 -6.54 18.90 6.60
C ASN A 72 -5.25 18.38 5.96
N ILE A 73 -4.12 18.93 6.39
CA ILE A 73 -2.79 18.40 6.06
C ILE A 73 -2.31 17.54 7.22
N ILE A 74 -1.94 16.30 6.94
CA ILE A 74 -1.48 15.37 7.97
C ILE A 74 -0.13 15.83 8.51
N THR A 75 -0.01 15.92 9.83
CA THR A 75 1.27 16.03 10.54
C THR A 75 1.71 14.65 11.03
N ALA A 76 3.02 14.40 11.04
CA ALA A 76 3.58 13.09 11.41
C ALA A 76 3.24 12.64 12.84
N ASP A 77 2.95 13.59 13.73
CA ASP A 77 2.64 13.42 15.14
C ASP A 77 1.13 13.36 15.44
N ALA A 78 0.27 13.46 14.43
CA ALA A 78 -1.17 13.37 14.62
C ALA A 78 -1.54 11.98 15.19
N PRO A 79 -2.39 11.89 16.23
CA PRO A 79 -2.75 10.59 16.84
C PRO A 79 -3.44 9.64 15.83
N GLN A 80 -4.13 10.19 14.83
CA GLN A 80 -4.72 9.46 13.71
C GLN A 80 -3.68 8.66 12.90
N VAL A 81 -2.45 9.16 12.78
CA VAL A 81 -1.35 8.45 12.10
C VAL A 81 -1.05 7.15 12.82
N ALA A 82 -1.04 7.15 14.15
CA ALA A 82 -0.81 5.92 14.91
C ALA A 82 -1.92 4.88 14.66
N ALA A 83 -3.19 5.31 14.63
CA ALA A 83 -4.31 4.42 14.34
C ALA A 83 -4.20 3.77 12.94
N ILE A 84 -3.76 4.53 11.93
CA ILE A 84 -3.53 4.01 10.58
C ILE A 84 -2.37 3.03 10.56
N VAL A 85 -1.22 3.41 11.13
CA VAL A 85 -0.03 2.55 11.12
C VAL A 85 -0.34 1.24 11.84
N ASP A 86 -0.97 1.27 13.01
CA ASP A 86 -1.36 0.07 13.75
C ASP A 86 -2.30 -0.83 12.92
N SER A 87 -3.23 -0.22 12.18
CA SER A 87 -4.15 -0.96 11.31
C SER A 87 -3.45 -1.57 10.09
N ILE A 88 -2.51 -0.85 9.47
CA ILE A 88 -1.63 -1.38 8.42
C ILE A 88 -0.88 -2.61 8.97
N GLN A 89 -0.27 -2.51 10.15
CA GLN A 89 0.46 -3.64 10.75
C GLN A 89 -0.49 -4.83 11.03
N ARG A 90 -1.67 -4.57 11.60
CA ARG A 90 -2.68 -5.58 11.92
C ARG A 90 -3.18 -6.32 10.69
N ILE A 91 -3.48 -5.61 9.60
CA ILE A 91 -3.87 -6.24 8.33
C ILE A 91 -2.69 -7.04 7.77
N ARG A 92 -1.48 -6.46 7.76
CA ARG A 92 -0.30 -7.13 7.21
C ARG A 92 -0.04 -8.49 7.86
N ILE A 93 -0.09 -8.59 9.19
CA ILE A 93 0.14 -9.87 9.91
C ILE A 93 -0.99 -10.89 9.69
N SER A 94 -2.18 -10.44 9.27
CA SER A 94 -3.30 -11.33 8.96
C SER A 94 -3.21 -11.92 7.54
N LEU A 95 -2.43 -11.30 6.65
CA LEU A 95 -2.21 -11.79 5.30
C LEU A 95 -1.29 -13.02 5.30
N ARG A 96 -1.46 -13.88 4.30
CA ARG A 96 -0.59 -15.04 4.14
C ARG A 96 0.85 -14.58 3.94
N GLY A 97 1.75 -15.06 4.80
CA GLY A 97 3.17 -14.67 4.76
C GLY A 97 3.49 -13.36 5.50
N GLY A 98 2.48 -12.65 6.04
CA GLY A 98 2.72 -11.47 6.86
C GLY A 98 3.17 -10.23 6.07
N TYR A 99 2.77 -10.11 4.80
CA TYR A 99 3.10 -9.00 3.91
C TYR A 99 1.96 -8.71 2.91
N PHE A 100 1.89 -7.48 2.42
CA PHE A 100 1.07 -7.04 1.30
C PHE A 100 1.76 -7.42 -0.02
N HIS A 101 1.08 -8.21 -0.85
CA HIS A 101 1.53 -8.65 -2.16
C HIS A 101 1.38 -7.55 -3.20
N SER A 102 0.42 -6.65 -2.99
CA SER A 102 0.17 -5.54 -3.88
C SER A 102 -0.45 -4.35 -3.16
N ILE A 103 -0.46 -3.22 -3.85
CA ILE A 103 -1.07 -1.98 -3.36
C ILE A 103 -2.57 -2.18 -3.07
N MET A 104 -3.26 -3.07 -3.78
CA MET A 104 -4.67 -3.40 -3.49
C MET A 104 -4.89 -3.91 -2.08
N GLU A 105 -4.00 -4.78 -1.61
CA GLU A 105 -4.12 -5.31 -0.26
C GLU A 105 -3.88 -4.21 0.79
N LEU A 106 -3.02 -3.23 0.50
CA LEU A 106 -2.85 -2.04 1.34
C LEU A 106 -4.14 -1.21 1.37
N LEU A 107 -4.77 -0.97 0.22
CA LEU A 107 -6.00 -0.17 0.15
C LEU A 107 -7.16 -0.81 0.93
N ARG A 108 -7.12 -2.12 1.21
CA ARG A 108 -8.09 -2.79 2.09
C ARG A 108 -8.01 -2.36 3.56
N VAL A 109 -6.97 -1.65 3.98
CA VAL A 109 -6.89 -1.06 5.33
C VAL A 109 -8.01 -0.02 5.46
N PRO A 110 -9.06 -0.26 6.26
CA PRO A 110 -10.23 0.62 6.29
C PRO A 110 -9.90 2.06 6.69
N GLU A 111 -8.92 2.25 7.56
CA GLU A 111 -8.47 3.53 8.09
C GLU A 111 -7.79 4.40 7.01
N LEU A 112 -7.45 3.84 5.85
CA LEU A 112 -7.02 4.61 4.68
C LEU A 112 -8.19 5.14 3.86
N SER A 113 -9.43 4.73 4.12
CA SER A 113 -10.60 5.10 3.33
C SER A 113 -11.89 5.11 4.18
N SER A 114 -12.69 4.03 4.17
CA SER A 114 -14.04 3.97 4.74
C SER A 114 -14.13 4.08 6.26
N ALA A 115 -13.05 3.78 6.97
CA ALA A 115 -12.91 3.96 8.42
C ALA A 115 -11.86 5.02 8.78
N SER A 116 -11.59 5.96 7.87
CA SER A 116 -10.58 7.00 8.06
C SER A 116 -10.78 7.72 9.40
N PRO A 117 -9.71 7.87 10.22
CA PRO A 117 -9.80 8.51 11.54
C PRO A 117 -10.02 10.04 11.45
N TRP A 118 -10.01 10.62 10.25
CA TRP A 118 -10.37 12.02 10.01
C TRP A 118 -11.85 12.20 9.63
N LEU A 119 -12.56 11.11 9.35
CA LEU A 119 -13.98 11.14 9.04
C LEU A 119 -14.81 10.95 10.31
N ASN A 120 -15.86 11.77 10.44
CA ASN A 120 -16.91 11.52 11.40
C ASN A 120 -17.91 10.53 10.80
N LEU A 121 -17.85 9.29 11.27
CA LEU A 121 -18.66 8.16 10.81
C LEU A 121 -19.90 7.92 11.67
N THR A 122 -20.20 8.82 12.62
CA THR A 122 -21.31 8.66 13.55
C THR A 122 -22.46 9.61 13.20
N GLY A 123 -23.70 9.15 13.41
CA GLY A 123 -24.90 9.98 13.30
C GLY A 123 -25.39 10.25 11.87
N PHE A 124 -25.92 11.45 11.63
CA PHE A 124 -26.44 11.85 10.32
C PHE A 124 -25.38 12.00 9.20
N PRO A 125 -24.13 12.45 9.45
CA PRO A 125 -23.10 12.56 8.42
C PRO A 125 -22.83 11.25 7.65
N SER A 126 -22.85 10.09 8.32
CA SER A 126 -22.64 8.79 7.68
C SER A 126 -23.79 8.35 6.76
N ASN A 127 -24.98 8.92 6.95
CA ASN A 127 -26.20 8.52 6.22
C ASN A 127 -26.55 9.47 5.06
N TYR A 128 -26.10 10.72 5.09
CA TYR A 128 -26.52 11.75 4.12
C TYR A 128 -25.45 12.77 3.74
N GLY A 129 -24.30 12.80 4.41
CA GLY A 129 -23.28 13.85 4.26
C GLY A 129 -21.93 13.35 3.76
N MET A 130 -21.87 12.13 3.21
CA MET A 130 -20.63 11.53 2.74
C MET A 130 -20.69 11.23 1.24
N THR A 131 -19.73 11.76 0.49
CA THR A 131 -19.47 11.44 -0.92
C THR A 131 -18.27 10.50 -1.04
N ASP A 132 -18.06 9.97 -2.24
CA ASP A 132 -16.86 9.23 -2.63
C ASP A 132 -15.57 10.01 -2.35
N GLU A 133 -15.56 11.32 -2.60
CA GLU A 133 -14.43 12.21 -2.36
C GLU A 133 -13.86 12.06 -0.94
N GLY A 134 -14.71 12.05 0.10
CA GLY A 134 -14.28 11.88 1.49
C GLY A 134 -13.51 10.57 1.74
N TYR A 135 -13.84 9.51 1.00
CA TYR A 135 -13.22 8.20 1.12
C TYR A 135 -12.01 8.01 0.20
N GLU A 136 -11.87 8.82 -0.84
CA GLU A 136 -10.90 8.63 -1.93
C GLU A 136 -9.72 9.60 -1.90
N VAL A 137 -9.82 10.73 -1.19
CA VAL A 137 -8.72 11.71 -1.09
C VAL A 137 -7.46 11.13 -0.45
N LEU A 138 -7.56 10.50 0.72
CA LEU A 138 -6.38 9.91 1.36
C LEU A 138 -5.71 8.79 0.54
N PRO A 139 -6.45 7.78 0.02
CA PRO A 139 -5.82 6.72 -0.74
C PRO A 139 -5.24 7.24 -2.05
N SER A 140 -5.91 8.16 -2.75
CA SER A 140 -5.38 8.74 -4.00
C SER A 140 -4.04 9.47 -3.80
N GLU A 141 -3.95 10.28 -2.74
CA GLU A 141 -2.71 10.97 -2.37
C GLU A 141 -1.60 9.97 -1.98
N LEU A 142 -1.94 8.94 -1.21
CA LEU A 142 -1.00 7.92 -0.75
C LEU A 142 -0.37 7.12 -1.90
N LEU A 143 -1.12 6.83 -2.96
CA LEU A 143 -0.67 6.01 -4.08
C LEU A 143 0.52 6.59 -4.83
N SER A 144 0.71 7.92 -4.76
CA SER A 144 1.88 8.59 -5.30
C SER A 144 3.16 8.37 -4.47
N ARG A 145 3.03 7.93 -3.21
CA ARG A 145 4.14 7.87 -2.23
C ARG A 145 4.55 6.46 -1.83
N VAL A 146 3.83 5.44 -2.30
CA VAL A 146 4.09 4.04 -1.97
C VAL A 146 4.40 3.21 -3.19
N ARG A 147 5.09 2.09 -2.98
CA ARG A 147 5.34 1.06 -3.98
C ARG A 147 5.14 -0.34 -3.41
N ALA A 148 4.73 -1.27 -4.28
CA ALA A 148 4.85 -2.69 -4.00
C ALA A 148 6.33 -3.10 -3.95
N ASP A 149 6.63 -4.17 -3.21
CA ASP A 149 7.96 -4.78 -3.22
C ASP A 149 8.06 -5.85 -4.30
N PRO A 150 9.29 -6.17 -4.76
CA PRO A 150 9.48 -7.26 -5.71
C PRO A 150 8.95 -8.60 -5.19
N VAL A 151 8.17 -9.29 -6.01
CA VAL A 151 7.60 -10.60 -5.66
C VAL A 151 8.39 -11.70 -6.35
N GLY A 152 8.93 -12.62 -5.55
CA GLY A 152 9.72 -13.76 -6.02
C GLY A 152 8.90 -15.04 -6.13
N THR A 153 9.06 -15.76 -7.24
CA THR A 153 8.61 -17.14 -7.42
C THR A 153 9.81 -18.05 -7.63
N VAL A 154 9.65 -19.32 -7.23
CA VAL A 154 10.70 -20.31 -7.27
C VAL A 154 10.26 -21.45 -8.19
N THR A 155 11.05 -21.74 -9.21
CA THR A 155 10.86 -22.90 -10.09
C THR A 155 12.05 -23.84 -9.93
N GLN A 156 11.79 -25.11 -9.60
CA GLN A 156 12.84 -26.13 -9.48
C GLN A 156 12.87 -26.97 -10.75
N SER A 157 14.05 -27.10 -11.35
CA SER A 157 14.31 -28.03 -12.45
C SER A 157 15.55 -28.85 -12.13
N ASN A 158 15.37 -30.17 -12.03
CA ASN A 158 16.39 -31.12 -11.59
C ASN A 158 16.98 -30.73 -10.21
N ASN A 159 18.18 -30.15 -10.18
CA ASN A 159 18.90 -29.72 -8.98
C ASN A 159 19.22 -28.20 -8.96
N THR A 160 18.67 -27.45 -9.92
CA THR A 160 18.83 -26.00 -9.97
C THR A 160 17.50 -25.35 -9.63
N VAL A 161 17.54 -24.37 -8.75
CA VAL A 161 16.40 -23.51 -8.49
C VAL A 161 16.57 -22.23 -9.28
N GLU A 162 15.57 -21.89 -10.06
CA GLU A 162 15.47 -20.59 -10.70
C GLU A 162 14.55 -19.70 -9.86
N LEU A 163 15.10 -18.56 -9.43
CA LEU A 163 14.32 -17.49 -8.85
C LEU A 163 13.86 -16.57 -9.96
N ARG A 164 12.59 -16.22 -9.96
CA ARG A 164 12.00 -15.23 -10.84
C ARG A 164 11.36 -14.14 -10.01
N PHE A 165 11.78 -12.89 -10.21
CA PHE A 165 11.20 -11.74 -9.51
C PHE A 165 10.43 -10.86 -10.49
N ILE A 166 9.26 -10.38 -10.06
CA ILE A 166 8.55 -9.27 -10.70
C ILE A 166 9.01 -7.98 -10.00
N ALA A 167 9.53 -7.01 -10.75
CA ALA A 167 10.17 -5.82 -10.21
C ALA A 167 10.08 -4.62 -11.17
N PHE A 168 10.37 -3.41 -10.69
CA PHE A 168 10.41 -2.21 -11.56
C PHE A 168 11.60 -2.25 -12.50
N ASP A 169 11.38 -1.91 -13.77
CA ASP A 169 12.42 -1.83 -14.80
C ASP A 169 13.40 -0.68 -14.56
N ASN A 170 14.63 -0.85 -15.06
CA ASN A 170 15.73 0.11 -14.94
C ASN A 170 16.22 0.38 -13.51
N TYR A 171 15.77 -0.41 -12.53
CA TYR A 171 16.29 -0.39 -11.18
C TYR A 171 17.20 -1.58 -10.92
N ALA A 172 18.22 -1.35 -10.10
CA ALA A 172 19.14 -2.39 -9.65
C ALA A 172 18.59 -3.07 -8.40
N TYR A 173 18.57 -4.39 -8.41
CA TYR A 173 18.14 -5.23 -7.29
C TYR A 173 19.25 -6.14 -6.85
N ARG A 174 19.39 -6.34 -5.55
CA ARG A 174 20.25 -7.37 -4.97
C ARG A 174 19.40 -8.49 -4.42
N VAL A 175 19.73 -9.73 -4.76
CA VAL A 175 19.06 -10.89 -4.16
C VAL A 175 19.78 -11.24 -2.86
N GLU A 176 18.99 -11.39 -1.80
CA GLU A 176 19.44 -11.80 -0.47
C GLU A 176 18.77 -13.12 -0.07
N GLY A 177 19.51 -13.99 0.60
CA GLY A 177 19.04 -15.26 1.11
C GLY A 177 19.07 -15.32 2.64
N THR A 178 18.17 -16.11 3.23
CA THR A 178 18.13 -16.36 4.68
C THR A 178 17.67 -17.79 4.98
N SER A 179 18.03 -18.30 6.15
CA SER A 179 17.51 -19.54 6.74
C SER A 179 16.70 -19.31 8.03
N ASP A 180 16.78 -18.12 8.61
CA ASP A 180 16.24 -17.79 9.94
C ASP A 180 15.34 -16.53 9.95
N PHE A 181 15.20 -15.84 8.81
CA PHE A 181 14.54 -14.53 8.66
C PHE A 181 15.17 -13.37 9.44
N ALA A 182 16.20 -13.62 10.24
CA ALA A 182 16.93 -12.62 11.02
C ALA A 182 18.18 -12.14 10.28
N THR A 183 18.92 -13.07 9.68
CA THR A 183 20.17 -12.82 8.98
C THR A 183 19.98 -12.98 7.49
N TRP A 184 20.20 -11.90 6.75
CA TRP A 184 20.10 -11.89 5.29
C TRP A 184 21.48 -11.69 4.68
N THR A 185 21.89 -12.60 3.80
CA THR A 185 23.18 -12.55 3.11
C THR A 185 22.99 -12.34 1.62
N THR A 186 23.90 -11.59 1.00
CA THR A 186 23.87 -11.37 -0.45
C THR A 186 24.19 -12.66 -1.18
N VAL A 187 23.34 -13.05 -2.14
CA VAL A 187 23.52 -14.28 -2.93
C VAL A 187 23.84 -14.01 -4.40
N SER A 188 23.76 -12.75 -4.84
CA SER A 188 24.02 -12.36 -6.23
C SER A 188 24.63 -10.95 -6.35
N GLU A 189 25.26 -10.70 -7.50
CA GLU A 189 25.51 -9.34 -7.97
C GLU A 189 24.19 -8.60 -8.26
N PRO A 190 24.21 -7.28 -8.44
CA PRO A 190 23.02 -6.53 -8.83
C PRO A 190 22.43 -7.01 -10.16
N HIS A 191 21.10 -7.18 -10.19
CA HIS A 191 20.33 -7.53 -11.37
C HIS A 191 19.38 -6.39 -11.74
N TYR A 192 19.15 -6.23 -13.04
CA TYR A 192 18.19 -5.27 -13.57
C TYR A 192 17.01 -6.02 -14.16
N SER A 193 15.81 -5.54 -13.84
CA SER A 193 14.59 -6.02 -14.45
C SER A 193 14.52 -5.60 -15.92
N THR A 194 14.09 -6.53 -16.78
CA THR A 194 13.73 -6.26 -18.18
C THR A 194 12.29 -6.70 -18.40
N ASN A 195 11.43 -5.80 -18.86
CA ASN A 195 9.98 -6.04 -19.03
C ASN A 195 9.31 -6.52 -17.72
N GLY A 196 9.68 -5.90 -16.61
CA GLY A 196 9.16 -6.14 -15.28
C GLY A 196 9.65 -7.41 -14.60
N VAL A 197 10.61 -8.14 -15.19
CA VAL A 197 11.09 -9.43 -14.68
C VAL A 197 12.61 -9.54 -14.72
N PHE A 198 13.19 -10.20 -13.72
CA PHE A 198 14.53 -10.80 -13.83
C PHE A 198 14.56 -12.20 -13.22
N THR A 199 15.46 -13.05 -13.73
CA THR A 199 15.67 -14.40 -13.24
C THR A 199 17.12 -14.61 -12.81
N LEU A 200 17.32 -15.51 -11.85
CA LEU A 200 18.61 -15.87 -11.30
C LEU A 200 18.60 -17.37 -10.95
N PRO A 201 19.53 -18.17 -11.50
CA PRO A 201 19.76 -19.51 -10.99
C PRO A 201 20.46 -19.43 -9.63
N VAL A 202 19.96 -20.18 -8.64
CA VAL A 202 20.60 -20.36 -7.34
C VAL A 202 20.86 -21.84 -7.07
N SER A 203 22.03 -22.13 -6.52
CA SER A 203 22.32 -23.47 -5.99
C SER A 203 21.60 -23.63 -4.66
N THR A 204 20.71 -24.62 -4.58
CA THR A 204 20.17 -25.07 -3.29
C THR A 204 21.18 -25.98 -2.64
N GLY A 205 21.82 -25.50 -1.57
CA GLY A 205 22.46 -26.40 -0.61
C GLY A 205 21.43 -27.29 0.09
N ALA A 206 21.87 -28.12 1.03
CA ALA A 206 20.98 -29.04 1.78
C ALA A 206 19.91 -28.32 2.63
N ASP A 207 20.12 -27.03 2.95
CA ASP A 207 19.25 -26.28 3.83
C ASP A 207 18.12 -25.56 3.08
N ARG A 208 16.94 -25.54 3.70
CA ARG A 208 15.82 -24.71 3.25
C ARG A 208 16.21 -23.24 3.36
N ARG A 209 16.11 -22.51 2.24
CA ARG A 209 16.42 -21.08 2.16
C ARG A 209 15.21 -20.30 1.68
N PHE A 210 15.13 -19.06 2.11
CA PHE A 210 14.18 -18.05 1.63
C PHE A 210 14.98 -16.96 0.94
N PHE A 211 14.37 -16.36 -0.09
CA PHE A 211 15.02 -15.34 -0.90
C PHE A 211 14.14 -14.10 -1.00
N ARG A 212 14.78 -12.94 -1.06
CA ARG A 212 14.12 -11.66 -1.38
C ARG A 212 14.98 -10.87 -2.36
N ALA A 213 14.32 -10.04 -3.15
CA ALA A 213 15.00 -9.02 -3.94
C ALA A 213 14.88 -7.68 -3.22
N ARG A 214 16.01 -7.00 -3.04
CA ARG A 214 16.11 -5.69 -2.39
C ARG A 214 16.47 -4.64 -3.44
N LEU A 215 15.62 -3.62 -3.55
CA LEU A 215 15.90 -2.43 -4.36
C LEU A 215 17.15 -1.70 -3.80
N LEU A 216 18.10 -1.38 -4.68
CA LEU A 216 19.30 -0.62 -4.32
C LEU A 216 19.06 0.90 -4.46
N PRO A 217 19.79 1.73 -3.70
CA PRO A 217 19.77 3.19 -3.83
C PRO A 217 20.19 3.71 -5.21
#